data_AF-A0A9R1D152-F1
#
_entry.id   AF-A0A9R1D152-F1
#
_cell.length_a   1.000
_cell.length_b   1.000
_cell.length_c   1.000
_cell.angle_alpha   90.00
_cell.angle_beta   90.00
_cell.angle_gamma   90.00
#
_symmetry.space_group_name_H-M   'P 1'
#
loop_
_entity.id
_entity.type
_entity.pdbx_description
1 polymer ?
#
loop_
_entity_poly.entity_id
_entity_poly.type
_entity_poly.pdbx_seq_one_letter_code
_entity_poly.pdbx_strand_id
1 'polypeptide(L)'
;MFDKLRAKISSHHGSHPLAQQRKDFLAINTDTPLEHKAHFTHEVVGAAAAYEAFQAFENNGAHAEDGSKVTHARAKEVIAGLATGYVVRLVDEKKLPFASDKDKAKFIAAAQANAVRDAKRAVRESGLYNAHELEPIDRDEKHAAQII
;
A
#
# COMPACT_ATOMS: atom_id res chain seq x y z
N MET A 1 13.83 19.03 2.91
CA MET A 1 14.29 17.77 2.26
C MET A 1 13.15 16.76 2.19
N PHE A 2 12.38 16.58 3.28
CA PHE A 2 11.13 15.79 3.33
C PHE A 2 10.09 16.17 2.25
N ASP A 3 9.87 17.45 1.95
CA ASP A 3 8.87 17.87 0.94
C ASP A 3 9.19 17.41 -0.49
N LYS A 4 10.48 17.27 -0.84
CA LYS A 4 10.90 16.74 -2.16
C LYS A 4 10.68 15.22 -2.26
N LEU A 5 10.83 14.50 -1.15
CA LEU A 5 10.48 13.08 -1.08
C LEU A 5 8.96 12.92 -1.21
N ARG A 6 8.19 13.68 -0.42
CA ARG A 6 6.72 13.70 -0.42
C ARG A 6 6.13 14.01 -1.80
N ALA A 7 6.75 14.94 -2.54
CA ALA A 7 6.37 15.27 -3.91
C ALA A 7 6.66 14.13 -4.92
N LYS A 8 7.77 13.39 -4.78
CA LYS A 8 8.10 12.23 -5.61
C LYS A 8 7.20 11.02 -5.32
N ILE A 9 6.79 10.83 -4.08
CA ILE A 9 5.88 9.76 -3.66
C ILE A 9 4.46 10.05 -4.16
N SER A 10 4.03 11.30 -4.05
CA SER A 10 2.81 11.81 -4.70
C SER A 10 2.82 11.54 -6.21
N SER A 11 3.95 11.74 -6.90
CA SER A 11 4.04 11.46 -8.33
C SER A 11 4.05 9.97 -8.64
N HIS A 12 4.71 9.14 -7.81
CA HIS A 12 4.80 7.69 -8.00
C HIS A 12 3.46 6.97 -7.74
N HIS A 13 2.77 7.34 -6.67
CA HIS A 13 1.42 6.86 -6.39
C HIS A 13 0.35 7.54 -7.26
N GLY A 14 0.67 8.67 -7.89
CA GLY A 14 -0.16 9.36 -8.89
C GLY A 14 -0.11 8.73 -10.28
N SER A 15 1.00 8.08 -10.65
CA SER A 15 1.16 7.35 -11.92
C SER A 15 0.67 5.89 -11.87
N HIS A 16 0.28 5.40 -10.70
CA HIS A 16 -0.34 4.08 -10.58
C HIS A 16 -1.67 4.06 -11.37
N PRO A 17 -1.99 3.02 -12.16
CA PRO A 17 -3.25 2.98 -12.91
C PRO A 17 -4.49 3.10 -12.00
N LEU A 18 -4.38 2.60 -10.77
CA LEU A 18 -5.43 2.70 -9.75
C LEU A 18 -5.34 3.97 -8.88
N ALA A 19 -4.51 4.96 -9.22
CA ALA A 19 -4.30 6.13 -8.38
C ALA A 19 -5.58 6.92 -8.11
N GLN A 20 -6.42 7.07 -9.14
CA GLN A 20 -7.71 7.76 -9.01
C GLN A 20 -8.68 6.93 -8.17
N GLN A 21 -8.86 5.65 -8.50
CA GLN A 21 -9.74 4.75 -7.74
C GLN A 21 -9.32 4.59 -6.28
N ARG A 22 -8.02 4.60 -5.99
CA ARG A 22 -7.49 4.61 -4.62
C ARG A 22 -7.89 5.88 -3.87
N LYS A 23 -7.75 7.06 -4.49
CA LYS A 23 -8.17 8.33 -3.89
C LYS A 23 -9.67 8.33 -3.61
N ASP A 24 -10.45 7.88 -4.58
CA ASP A 24 -11.91 7.78 -4.47
C ASP A 24 -12.29 6.82 -3.32
N PHE A 25 -11.62 5.67 -3.24
CA PHE A 25 -11.79 4.71 -2.13
C PHE A 25 -11.43 5.31 -0.76
N LEU A 26 -10.30 6.01 -0.65
CA LEU A 26 -9.89 6.62 0.62
C LEU A 26 -10.85 7.72 1.06
N ALA A 27 -11.50 8.41 0.12
CA ALA A 27 -12.47 9.46 0.38
C ALA A 27 -13.85 8.96 0.85
N ILE A 28 -14.19 7.68 0.65
CA ILE A 28 -15.49 7.15 1.12
C ILE A 28 -15.58 7.17 2.64
N ASN A 29 -16.78 7.42 3.15
CA ASN A 29 -17.09 7.44 4.58
C ASN A 29 -18.23 6.46 4.90
N THR A 30 -18.65 6.42 6.16
CA THR A 30 -19.76 5.55 6.60
C THR A 30 -21.05 5.86 5.87
N ASP A 31 -21.30 7.13 5.56
CA ASP A 31 -22.55 7.64 4.97
C ASP A 31 -22.61 7.47 3.45
N THR A 32 -21.50 7.08 2.82
CA THR A 32 -21.44 6.82 1.38
C THR A 32 -22.37 5.63 1.02
N PRO A 33 -23.27 5.77 0.03
CA PRO A 33 -24.20 4.71 -0.33
C PRO A 33 -23.50 3.41 -0.72
N LEU A 34 -24.16 2.28 -0.46
CA LEU A 34 -23.58 0.94 -0.63
C LEU A 34 -23.15 0.65 -2.08
N GLU A 35 -23.93 1.13 -3.05
CA GLU A 35 -23.64 1.02 -4.49
C GLU A 35 -22.32 1.70 -4.88
N HIS A 36 -21.98 2.81 -4.22
CA HIS A 36 -20.72 3.51 -4.41
C HIS A 36 -19.55 2.84 -3.67
N LYS A 37 -19.79 1.79 -2.86
CA LYS A 37 -18.75 1.00 -2.19
C LYS A 37 -18.50 -0.34 -2.87
N ALA A 38 -19.55 -0.94 -3.45
CA ALA A 38 -19.51 -2.31 -3.97
C ALA A 38 -18.57 -2.50 -5.17
N HIS A 39 -18.26 -1.43 -5.91
CA HIS A 39 -17.43 -1.50 -7.11
C HIS A 39 -15.92 -1.55 -6.84
N PHE A 40 -15.48 -1.35 -5.60
CA PHE A 40 -14.05 -1.36 -5.27
C PHE A 40 -13.48 -2.78 -5.25
N THR A 41 -12.45 -3.00 -6.06
CA THR A 41 -11.77 -4.30 -6.17
C THR A 41 -10.73 -4.49 -5.06
N HIS A 42 -10.28 -5.73 -4.86
CA HIS A 42 -9.21 -6.03 -3.92
C HIS A 42 -7.87 -5.39 -4.31
N GLU A 43 -7.67 -5.06 -5.59
CA GLU A 43 -6.52 -4.30 -6.08
C GLU A 43 -6.57 -2.85 -5.61
N VAL A 44 -7.73 -2.18 -5.73
CA VAL A 44 -7.89 -0.80 -5.24
C VAL A 44 -7.69 -0.73 -3.73
N VAL A 45 -8.28 -1.67 -2.99
CA VAL A 45 -8.09 -1.74 -1.53
C VAL A 45 -6.64 -2.06 -1.17
N GLY A 46 -5.98 -2.95 -1.91
CA GLY A 46 -4.56 -3.26 -1.73
C GLY A 46 -3.67 -2.04 -1.97
N ALA A 47 -3.90 -1.30 -3.05
CA ALA A 47 -3.19 -0.07 -3.37
C ALA A 47 -3.42 1.03 -2.32
N ALA A 48 -4.63 1.13 -1.76
CA ALA A 48 -4.94 2.04 -0.65
C ALA A 48 -4.21 1.65 0.63
N ALA A 49 -4.19 0.37 0.96
CA ALA A 49 -3.48 -0.13 2.13
C ALA A 49 -1.96 0.05 2.01
N ALA A 50 -1.39 -0.20 0.83
CA ALA A 50 0.03 0.04 0.56
C ALA A 50 0.40 1.52 0.71
N TYR A 51 -0.47 2.42 0.24
CA TYR A 51 -0.29 3.87 0.38
C TYR A 51 -0.29 4.30 1.86
N GLU A 52 -1.28 3.87 2.64
CA GLU A 52 -1.34 4.15 4.08
C GLU A 52 -0.15 3.54 4.85
N ALA A 53 0.26 2.32 4.48
CA ALA A 53 1.42 1.66 5.06
C ALA A 53 2.71 2.43 4.79
N PHE A 54 2.90 2.94 3.57
CA PHE A 54 4.06 3.72 3.21
C PHE A 54 4.11 5.04 3.98
N GLN A 55 2.97 5.77 4.07
CA GLN A 55 2.89 6.99 4.89
C GLN A 55 3.21 6.71 6.37
N ALA A 56 2.69 5.61 6.93
CA ALA A 56 2.98 5.22 8.31
C ALA A 56 4.45 4.84 8.52
N PHE A 57 5.05 4.13 7.56
CA PHE A 57 6.46 3.76 7.57
C PHE A 57 7.37 5.00 7.55
N GLU A 58 7.05 6.00 6.72
CA GLU A 58 7.81 7.26 6.68
C GLU A 58 7.65 8.07 7.97
N ASN A 59 6.42 8.21 8.47
CA ASN A 59 6.12 9.01 9.67
C ASN A 59 6.75 8.42 10.94
N ASN A 60 6.81 7.09 11.05
CA ASN A 60 7.39 6.40 12.21
C ASN A 60 8.89 6.12 12.06
N GLY A 61 9.55 6.81 11.12
CA GLY A 61 10.98 6.70 10.91
C GLY A 61 11.34 5.47 10.08
N ALA A 62 11.46 5.67 8.77
CA ALA A 62 12.39 4.89 7.94
C ALA A 62 13.85 5.03 8.44
N HIS A 63 14.07 5.93 9.40
CA HIS A 63 15.31 6.30 10.06
C HIS A 63 15.16 6.13 11.57
N ALA A 64 16.16 5.56 12.24
CA ALA A 64 16.29 5.56 13.69
C ALA A 64 16.55 6.98 14.21
N GLU A 65 16.45 7.17 15.54
CA GLU A 65 16.67 8.48 16.19
C GLU A 65 18.07 9.07 15.91
N ASP A 66 19.04 8.22 15.56
CA ASP A 66 20.40 8.59 15.16
C ASP A 66 20.53 9.00 13.67
N GLY A 67 19.43 8.98 12.91
CA GLY A 67 19.38 9.28 11.48
C GLY A 67 19.76 8.10 10.56
N SER A 68 20.12 6.93 11.11
CA SER A 68 20.43 5.74 10.33
C SER A 68 19.15 5.13 9.76
N LYS A 69 19.13 4.83 8.46
CA LYS A 69 17.98 4.16 7.83
C LYS A 69 18.02 2.65 8.09
N VAL A 70 16.86 2.04 8.28
CA VAL A 70 16.77 0.57 8.32
C VAL A 70 17.21 -0.01 6.97
N THR A 71 17.73 -1.23 6.95
CA THR A 71 18.13 -1.88 5.70
C THR A 71 16.92 -2.06 4.76
N HIS A 72 17.18 -2.14 3.46
CA HIS A 72 16.11 -2.35 2.47
C HIS A 72 15.32 -3.64 2.75
N ALA A 73 16.00 -4.72 3.16
CA ALA A 73 15.37 -5.96 3.59
C ALA A 73 14.39 -5.72 4.75
N ARG A 74 14.82 -5.00 5.79
CA ARG A 74 13.99 -4.71 6.95
C ARG A 74 12.81 -3.80 6.60
N ALA A 75 13.01 -2.82 5.72
CA ALA A 75 11.94 -1.96 5.24
C ALA A 75 10.84 -2.76 4.51
N LYS A 76 11.22 -3.72 3.64
CA LYS A 76 10.26 -4.60 2.96
C LYS A 76 9.44 -5.43 3.94
N GLU A 77 10.06 -5.97 4.99
CA GLU A 77 9.35 -6.74 6.02
C GLU A 77 8.35 -5.88 6.78
N VAL A 78 8.81 -4.72 7.28
CA VAL A 78 7.98 -3.80 8.06
C VAL A 78 6.81 -3.31 7.23
N ILE A 79 7.06 -2.86 5.99
CA ILE A 79 6.00 -2.32 5.16
C ILE A 79 5.00 -3.39 4.72
N ALA A 80 5.45 -4.63 4.47
CA ALA A 80 4.54 -5.73 4.18
C ALA A 80 3.61 -6.01 5.38
N GLY A 81 4.17 -6.02 6.61
CA GLY A 81 3.39 -6.14 7.83
C GLY A 81 2.35 -5.02 7.96
N LEU A 82 2.76 -3.77 7.79
CA LEU A 82 1.86 -2.61 7.84
C LEU A 82 0.76 -2.71 6.78
N ALA A 83 1.13 -3.00 5.53
CA ALA A 83 0.20 -3.08 4.40
C ALA A 83 -0.88 -4.14 4.63
N THR A 84 -0.51 -5.33 5.11
CA THR A 84 -1.49 -6.39 5.42
C THR A 84 -2.45 -6.00 6.55
N GLY A 85 -1.97 -5.27 7.55
CA GLY A 85 -2.81 -4.73 8.63
C GLY A 85 -3.75 -3.64 8.15
N TYR A 86 -3.27 -2.72 7.31
CA TYR A 86 -4.10 -1.66 6.74
C TYR A 86 -5.21 -2.19 5.84
N VAL A 87 -5.03 -3.32 5.14
CA VAL A 87 -6.12 -3.96 4.39
C VAL A 87 -7.28 -4.30 5.31
N VAL A 88 -7.01 -5.00 6.41
CA VAL A 88 -8.05 -5.40 7.38
C VAL A 88 -8.74 -4.15 7.93
N ARG A 89 -7.95 -3.16 8.35
CA ARG A 89 -8.47 -1.90 8.89
C ARG A 89 -9.38 -1.19 7.89
N LEU A 90 -8.93 -1.00 6.65
CA LEU A 90 -9.69 -0.28 5.63
C LEU A 90 -10.98 -1.01 5.25
N VAL A 91 -10.95 -2.34 5.13
CA VAL A 91 -12.16 -3.13 4.86
C VAL A 91 -13.20 -2.95 5.98
N ASP A 92 -12.76 -2.92 7.24
CA ASP A 92 -13.64 -2.77 8.40
C ASP A 92 -14.13 -1.34 8.61
N GLU A 93 -13.27 -0.34 8.39
CA GLU A 93 -13.59 1.09 8.51
C GLU A 93 -14.53 1.56 7.41
N LYS A 94 -14.27 1.15 6.17
CA LYS A 94 -15.07 1.58 5.01
C LYS A 94 -16.38 0.81 4.82
N LYS A 95 -16.59 -0.26 5.60
CA LYS A 95 -17.81 -1.10 5.57
C LYS A 95 -18.15 -1.58 4.16
N LEU A 96 -17.16 -2.18 3.49
CA LEU A 96 -17.38 -2.75 2.16
C LEU A 96 -18.45 -3.86 2.23
N PRO A 97 -19.39 -3.91 1.26
CA PRO A 97 -20.45 -4.90 1.25
C PRO A 97 -19.92 -6.27 0.80
N PHE A 98 -20.22 -7.31 1.57
CA PHE A 98 -19.91 -8.70 1.21
C PHE A 98 -21.14 -9.57 1.38
N ALA A 99 -21.31 -10.55 0.49
CA ALA A 99 -22.42 -11.50 0.56
C ALA A 99 -22.27 -12.49 1.73
N SER A 100 -21.04 -12.78 2.15
CA SER A 100 -20.73 -13.66 3.28
C SER A 100 -19.37 -13.35 3.90
N ASP A 101 -19.13 -13.82 5.13
CA ASP A 101 -17.81 -13.72 5.78
C ASP A 101 -16.72 -14.46 5.01
N LYS A 102 -17.09 -15.53 4.29
CA LYS A 102 -16.17 -16.28 3.42
C LYS A 102 -15.71 -15.43 2.24
N ASP A 103 -16.62 -14.68 1.62
CA ASP A 103 -16.28 -13.79 0.52
C ASP A 103 -15.42 -12.62 1.00
N LYS A 104 -15.74 -12.07 2.18
CA LYS A 104 -14.92 -11.06 2.86
C LYS A 104 -13.49 -11.57 3.11
N ALA A 105 -13.35 -12.77 3.67
CA ALA A 105 -12.04 -13.36 3.94
C ALA A 105 -11.22 -13.57 2.65
N LYS A 106 -11.86 -14.08 1.58
CA LYS A 106 -11.22 -14.24 0.27
C LYS A 106 -10.78 -12.90 -0.31
N PHE A 107 -11.61 -11.88 -0.20
CA PHE A 107 -11.30 -10.52 -0.64
C PHE A 107 -10.12 -9.93 0.12
N ILE A 108 -10.12 -10.03 1.47
CA ILE A 108 -9.02 -9.58 2.32
C ILE A 108 -7.71 -10.26 1.94
N ALA A 109 -7.71 -11.59 1.74
CA ALA A 109 -6.50 -12.32 1.36
C ALA A 109 -5.93 -11.84 0.01
N ALA A 110 -6.79 -11.63 -0.99
CA ALA A 110 -6.37 -11.09 -2.28
C ALA A 110 -5.87 -9.64 -2.17
N ALA A 111 -6.54 -8.80 -1.37
CA ALA A 111 -6.15 -7.42 -1.14
C ALA A 111 -4.81 -7.33 -0.38
N GLN A 112 -4.57 -8.21 0.59
CA GLN A 112 -3.30 -8.31 1.31
C GLN A 112 -2.15 -8.67 0.38
N ALA A 113 -2.34 -9.64 -0.53
CA ALA A 113 -1.33 -9.98 -1.52
C ALA A 113 -0.99 -8.79 -2.41
N ASN A 114 -1.99 -8.04 -2.89
CA ASN A 114 -1.77 -6.83 -3.67
C ASN A 114 -1.11 -5.71 -2.86
N ALA A 115 -1.53 -5.51 -1.61
CA ALA A 115 -0.95 -4.50 -0.74
C ALA A 115 0.54 -4.75 -0.48
N VAL A 116 0.94 -6.01 -0.23
CA VAL A 116 2.35 -6.37 -0.02
C VAL A 116 3.18 -6.12 -1.28
N ARG A 117 2.66 -6.50 -2.45
CA ARG A 117 3.31 -6.28 -3.75
C ARG A 117 3.56 -4.79 -3.99
N ASP A 118 2.52 -3.98 -3.86
CA ASP A 118 2.58 -2.53 -4.09
C ASP A 118 3.46 -1.84 -3.05
N ALA A 119 3.38 -2.24 -1.77
CA ALA A 119 4.17 -1.64 -0.70
C ALA A 119 5.67 -1.93 -0.86
N LYS A 120 6.05 -3.17 -1.16
CA LYS A 120 7.46 -3.52 -1.43
C LYS A 120 8.01 -2.78 -2.64
N ARG A 121 7.20 -2.68 -3.71
CA ARG A 121 7.53 -1.90 -4.90
C ARG A 121 7.75 -0.43 -4.55
N ALA A 122 6.83 0.17 -3.78
CA ALA A 122 6.94 1.56 -3.33
C ALA A 122 8.23 1.82 -2.55
N VAL A 123 8.64 0.91 -1.65
CA VAL A 123 9.93 1.04 -0.94
C VAL A 123 11.11 1.06 -1.90
N ARG A 124 11.15 0.17 -2.89
CA ARG A 124 12.23 0.16 -3.88
C ARG A 124 12.27 1.44 -4.72
N GLU A 125 11.11 1.90 -5.18
CA GLU A 125 10.98 3.02 -6.10
C GLU A 125 10.95 4.39 -5.39
N SER A 126 10.89 4.42 -4.06
CA SER A 126 10.88 5.63 -3.23
C SER A 126 12.14 6.50 -3.35
N GLY A 127 13.27 5.91 -3.72
CA GLY A 127 14.58 6.57 -3.68
C GLY A 127 15.20 6.66 -2.28
N LEU A 128 14.64 5.96 -1.28
CA LEU A 128 15.25 5.84 0.07
C LEU A 128 16.58 5.07 0.07
N TYR A 129 16.78 4.21 -0.93
CA TYR A 129 17.94 3.31 -1.06
C TYR A 129 18.68 3.55 -2.38
N ASN A 130 20.00 3.53 -2.31
CA ASN A 130 20.86 3.53 -3.49
C ASN A 130 20.82 2.15 -4.17
N ALA A 131 21.19 2.08 -5.44
CA ALA A 131 21.14 0.83 -6.22
C ALA A 131 21.86 -0.36 -5.56
N HIS A 132 23.00 -0.12 -4.89
CA HIS A 132 23.75 -1.17 -4.19
C HIS A 132 23.16 -1.60 -2.84
N GLU A 133 22.20 -0.84 -2.28
CA GLU A 133 21.50 -1.18 -1.04
C GLU A 133 20.24 -2.00 -1.31
N LEU A 134 19.84 -2.09 -2.59
CA LEU A 134 18.63 -2.79 -2.98
C LEU A 134 18.86 -4.29 -3.01
N GLU A 135 18.21 -5.00 -2.08
CA GLU A 135 17.96 -6.43 -2.21
C GLU A 135 17.48 -6.84 -3.62
N PRO A 136 17.75 -8.08 -4.05
CA PRO A 136 17.20 -8.63 -5.29
C PRO A 136 15.68 -8.47 -5.37
N ILE A 137 15.16 -8.38 -6.60
CA ILE A 137 13.72 -8.32 -6.85
C ILE A 137 13.10 -9.68 -6.48
N ASP A 138 12.23 -9.68 -5.48
CA ASP A 138 11.52 -10.88 -5.03
C ASP A 138 10.30 -11.22 -5.91
N ARG A 139 9.62 -12.34 -5.63
CA ARG A 139 8.46 -12.78 -6.41
C ARG A 139 7.27 -11.81 -6.34
N ASP A 140 7.10 -11.12 -5.22
CA ASP A 140 5.99 -10.19 -5.02
C ASP A 140 6.25 -8.92 -5.85
N GLU A 141 7.48 -8.41 -5.82
CA GLU A 141 7.90 -7.26 -6.62
C GLU A 141 7.83 -7.55 -8.13
N LYS A 142 8.15 -8.78 -8.58
CA LYS A 142 8.01 -9.19 -9.99
C LYS A 142 6.55 -9.18 -10.46
N HIS A 143 5.61 -9.63 -9.62
CA HIS A 143 4.19 -9.64 -9.98
C HIS A 143 3.61 -8.22 -10.00
N ALA A 144 4.06 -7.34 -9.10
CA ALA A 144 3.63 -5.93 -9.10
C ALA A 144 3.94 -5.22 -10.43
N ALA A 145 5.07 -5.57 -11.07
CA ALA A 145 5.48 -4.99 -12.36
C ALA A 145 4.67 -5.52 -13.56
N GLN A 146 3.95 -6.63 -13.42
CA GLN A 146 3.17 -7.27 -14.49
C GLN A 146 1.69 -6.89 -14.50
N ILE A 147 1.19 -6.23 -13.45
CA ILE A 147 -0.23 -5.81 -13.30
C ILE A 147 -0.46 -4.42 -13.96
N ILE A 148 0.47 -3.96 -14.81
CA ILE A 148 0.34 -2.71 -15.61
C ILE A 148 0.00 -3.05 -17.05
#